data_AF-A0AAD6YLU3-F1
#
_entry.id   AF-A0AAD6YLU3-F1
#
_cell.length_a   1.000
_cell.length_b   1.000
_cell.length_c   1.000
_cell.angle_alpha   90.00
_cell.angle_beta   90.00
_cell.angle_gamma   90.00
#
_symmetry.space_group_name_H-M   'P 1'
#
loop_
_entity.id
_entity.type
_entity.pdbx_description
1 polymer ?
#
loop_
_entity_poly.entity_id
_entity_poly.type
_entity_poly.pdbx_seq_one_letter_code
_entity_poly.pdbx_strand_id
1 'polypeptide(L)'
;MPGPCNSTRKRTKAKSSRSKPRLSFESTSSSNTSWSHIRTPSPVLSVSVPRVAGQESGSSFGGDDPCSSAVLPPKPFIHDPGNGHRVRDMPAFLSSFFAQSPSLDDPLCAEFSQNEVLQMLCTVLPEETALILWYNKSRSTSRICPACQRLYRLGDVLPDHTDEDSSRFDLSPQLEREQSISGLCSALCFILASYNYPAAIKSAWGHMAEEMDEDAWTRLNSSGDGNADSPVSIGLGMLVRMTRLHDLGLAQLCLPDLEFEEAIYSDCEDAFFQI
;
A
#
# COMPACT_ATOMS: atom_id res chain seq x y z
N MET A 1 -49.10 -29.64 23.45
CA MET A 1 -47.65 -29.91 23.35
C MET A 1 -47.40 -30.91 22.22
N PRO A 2 -46.86 -30.47 21.07
CA PRO A 2 -46.33 -31.36 20.03
C PRO A 2 -44.83 -31.62 20.27
N GLY A 3 -44.44 -32.90 20.20
CA GLY A 3 -43.06 -33.38 20.35
C GLY A 3 -42.22 -33.30 19.06
N PRO A 4 -40.91 -33.60 19.13
CA PRO A 4 -39.93 -33.18 18.14
C PRO A 4 -39.78 -34.15 16.96
N CYS A 5 -39.71 -33.60 15.75
CA CYS A 5 -39.30 -34.32 14.54
C CYS A 5 -37.77 -34.35 14.41
N ASN A 6 -37.21 -35.56 14.41
CA ASN A 6 -35.83 -35.87 14.05
C ASN A 6 -35.65 -35.81 12.53
N SER A 7 -34.87 -34.86 12.02
CA SER A 7 -34.39 -34.88 10.63
C SER A 7 -32.96 -35.42 10.56
N THR A 8 -32.80 -36.43 9.72
CA THR A 8 -31.62 -37.26 9.51
C THR A 8 -30.48 -36.52 8.81
N ARG A 9 -29.29 -36.52 9.43
CA ARG A 9 -28.01 -36.11 8.83
C ARG A 9 -27.60 -37.03 7.67
N LYS A 10 -27.44 -36.49 6.45
CA LYS A 10 -26.69 -37.13 5.36
C LYS A 10 -25.20 -36.82 5.51
N ARG A 11 -24.38 -37.87 5.70
CA ARG A 11 -22.91 -37.84 5.60
C ARG A 11 -22.51 -37.85 4.12
N THR A 12 -21.93 -36.77 3.63
CA THR A 12 -21.18 -36.75 2.36
C THR A 12 -19.74 -37.19 2.62
N LYS A 13 -19.27 -38.16 1.82
CA LYS A 13 -17.94 -38.76 1.89
C LYS A 13 -16.92 -37.83 1.23
N ALA A 14 -15.90 -37.43 1.99
CA ALA A 14 -14.71 -36.79 1.47
C ALA A 14 -13.87 -37.78 0.66
N LYS A 15 -13.55 -37.44 -0.60
CA LYS A 15 -12.57 -38.15 -1.43
C LYS A 15 -11.18 -37.60 -1.11
N SER A 16 -10.33 -38.47 -0.57
CA SER A 16 -8.90 -38.25 -0.32
C SER A 16 -8.13 -38.32 -1.64
N SER A 17 -7.49 -37.22 -2.05
CA SER A 17 -6.52 -37.18 -3.16
C SER A 17 -5.08 -37.12 -2.62
N ARG A 18 -4.47 -38.30 -2.65
CA ARG A 18 -3.05 -38.64 -2.89
C ARG A 18 -2.02 -37.49 -2.93
N SER A 19 -1.18 -37.46 -1.90
CA SER A 19 0.06 -36.69 -1.79
C SER A 19 1.14 -37.16 -2.79
N LYS A 20 1.87 -36.20 -3.38
CA LYS A 20 3.10 -36.42 -4.16
C LYS A 20 4.34 -36.21 -3.28
N PRO A 21 5.46 -36.93 -3.53
CA PRO A 21 6.67 -36.85 -2.72
C PRO A 21 7.48 -35.58 -3.01
N ARG A 22 8.00 -35.00 -1.93
CA ARG A 22 8.79 -33.76 -1.87
C ARG A 22 10.26 -34.08 -2.19
N LEU A 23 10.78 -33.48 -3.26
CA LEU A 23 12.21 -33.47 -3.58
C LEU A 23 12.91 -32.46 -2.67
N SER A 24 13.86 -32.94 -1.87
CA SER A 24 14.77 -32.15 -1.05
C SER A 24 15.88 -31.57 -1.93
N PHE A 25 15.96 -30.25 -2.04
CA PHE A 25 17.14 -29.56 -2.55
C PHE A 25 17.93 -28.98 -1.39
N GLU A 26 19.17 -29.43 -1.27
CA GLU A 26 20.18 -28.94 -0.32
C GLU A 26 20.51 -27.48 -0.61
N SER A 27 20.51 -26.67 0.45
CA SER A 27 20.86 -25.25 0.40
C SER A 27 22.36 -25.08 0.61
N THR A 28 23.06 -24.60 -0.42
CA THR A 28 24.45 -24.19 -0.29
C THR A 28 24.53 -22.73 0.18
N SER A 29 25.25 -22.60 1.28
CA SER A 29 25.66 -21.43 2.06
C SER A 29 26.09 -20.13 1.34
N SER A 30 25.97 -19.04 2.11
CA SER A 30 26.90 -17.89 2.23
C SER A 30 26.70 -16.69 1.30
N SER A 31 26.26 -15.58 1.89
CA SER A 31 26.92 -14.26 1.79
C SER A 31 26.40 -13.32 2.89
N ASN A 32 27.22 -13.10 3.91
CA ASN A 32 27.03 -12.03 4.90
C ASN A 32 27.30 -10.69 4.22
N THR A 33 26.27 -9.96 3.84
CA THR A 33 26.42 -8.56 3.42
C THR A 33 26.27 -7.68 4.66
N SER A 34 27.41 -7.18 5.15
CA SER A 34 27.49 -6.24 6.26
C SER A 34 26.93 -4.87 5.84
N TRP A 35 25.76 -4.49 6.37
CA TRP A 35 25.19 -3.16 6.22
C TRP A 35 25.80 -2.22 7.27
N SER A 36 27.02 -1.75 7.01
CA SER A 36 27.63 -0.70 7.82
C SER A 36 27.82 0.58 7.00
N HIS A 37 27.10 1.62 7.42
CA HIS A 37 27.30 3.05 7.12
C HIS A 37 26.84 3.57 5.76
N ILE A 38 25.53 3.80 5.63
CA ILE A 38 25.04 4.89 4.77
C ILE A 38 25.44 6.20 5.45
N ARG A 39 26.55 6.79 5.00
CA ARG A 39 26.93 8.16 5.35
C ARG A 39 25.97 9.11 4.63
N THR A 40 25.27 9.94 5.40
CA THR A 40 24.63 11.15 4.93
C THR A 40 25.68 12.03 4.23
N PRO A 41 25.52 12.40 2.95
CA PRO A 41 26.41 13.37 2.32
C PRO A 41 26.24 14.74 3.00
N SER A 42 27.36 15.41 3.29
CA SER A 42 27.37 16.77 3.80
C SER A 42 26.58 17.71 2.87
N PRO A 43 25.87 18.71 3.40
CA PRO A 43 25.11 19.66 2.59
C PRO A 43 26.05 20.38 1.62
N VAL A 44 25.80 20.21 0.33
CA VAL A 44 26.53 20.90 -0.73
C VAL A 44 26.24 22.39 -0.60
N LEU A 45 27.31 23.16 -0.37
CA LEU A 45 27.25 24.61 -0.30
C LEU A 45 26.64 25.20 -1.58
N SER A 46 25.75 26.14 -1.36
CA SER A 46 24.92 26.85 -2.31
C SER A 46 25.67 27.31 -3.57
N VAL A 47 25.13 26.94 -4.73
CA VAL A 47 25.53 27.48 -6.03
C VAL A 47 25.12 28.95 -6.09
N SER A 48 26.12 29.83 -6.11
CA SER A 48 25.95 31.26 -6.37
C SER A 48 25.58 31.48 -7.84
N VAL A 49 24.33 31.87 -8.07
CA VAL A 49 23.82 32.29 -9.38
C VAL A 49 24.53 33.59 -9.80
N PRO A 50 25.07 33.69 -11.03
CA PRO A 50 25.65 34.94 -11.53
C PRO A 50 24.56 36.01 -11.69
N ARG A 51 24.81 37.14 -11.03
CA ARG A 51 23.98 38.34 -11.06
C ARG A 51 24.11 38.99 -12.44
N VAL A 52 23.06 38.90 -13.26
CA VAL A 52 22.95 39.66 -14.52
C VAL A 52 22.72 41.13 -14.16
N ALA A 53 23.74 41.95 -14.40
CA ALA A 53 23.65 43.40 -14.33
C ALA A 53 22.95 43.92 -15.59
N GLY A 54 21.85 44.65 -15.42
CA GLY A 54 21.10 45.16 -16.57
C GLY A 54 19.93 46.04 -16.19
N GLN A 55 20.24 47.30 -15.92
CA GLN A 55 19.45 48.48 -16.31
C GLN A 55 18.41 49.04 -15.32
N GLU A 56 18.84 50.17 -14.76
CA GLU A 56 18.11 51.17 -14.00
C GLU A 56 17.08 51.89 -14.87
N SER A 57 15.91 52.20 -14.33
CA SER A 57 15.20 53.48 -14.51
C SER A 57 14.00 53.54 -13.58
N GLY A 58 13.99 54.56 -12.72
CA GLY A 58 13.25 54.57 -11.47
C GLY A 58 11.78 54.98 -11.53
N SER A 59 11.13 54.88 -10.37
CA SER A 59 10.01 55.73 -9.99
C SER A 59 9.68 55.54 -8.49
N SER A 60 9.74 56.67 -7.79
CA SER A 60 8.95 57.11 -6.64
C SER A 60 8.88 56.28 -5.36
N PHE A 61 9.51 56.87 -4.35
CA PHE A 61 9.36 56.59 -2.91
C PHE A 61 7.94 56.90 -2.42
N GLY A 62 7.42 55.97 -1.61
CA GLY A 62 6.18 56.04 -0.84
C GLY A 62 5.83 54.59 -0.50
N GLY A 63 6.19 54.03 0.65
CA GLY A 63 6.09 54.59 1.99
C GLY A 63 5.00 53.83 2.72
N ASP A 64 5.12 52.50 2.77
CA ASP A 64 4.37 51.59 3.63
C ASP A 64 5.25 50.34 3.75
N ASP A 65 6.07 50.30 4.79
CA ASP A 65 7.00 49.22 5.11
C ASP A 65 6.17 47.97 5.47
N PRO A 66 6.04 46.98 4.56
CA PRO A 66 5.17 45.85 4.80
C PRO A 66 5.91 44.92 5.74
N CYS A 67 5.60 45.09 7.03
CA CYS A 67 5.68 44.10 8.10
C CYS A 67 6.45 42.85 7.66
N SER A 68 7.77 42.90 7.85
CA SER A 68 8.69 41.78 7.61
C SER A 68 8.22 40.62 8.47
N SER A 69 7.28 39.85 7.93
CA SER A 69 6.74 38.65 8.55
C SER A 69 7.93 37.73 8.64
N ALA A 70 8.48 37.62 9.85
CA ALA A 70 9.62 36.79 10.14
C ALA A 70 9.35 35.43 9.50
N VAL A 71 10.09 35.14 8.43
CA VAL A 71 9.92 33.92 7.64
C VAL A 71 10.40 32.80 8.55
N LEU A 72 9.48 32.22 9.29
CA LEU A 72 9.77 31.03 10.09
C LEU A 72 10.24 29.95 9.12
N PRO A 73 11.35 29.25 9.45
CA PRO A 73 11.82 28.18 8.59
C PRO A 73 10.70 27.16 8.40
N PRO A 74 10.51 26.65 7.16
CA PRO A 74 9.46 25.67 6.89
C PRO A 74 9.66 24.45 7.78
N LYS A 75 8.54 23.91 8.30
CA LYS A 75 8.56 22.74 9.17
C LYS A 75 9.15 21.55 8.40
N PRO A 76 10.03 20.74 9.02
CA PRO A 76 10.58 19.56 8.36
C PRO A 76 9.46 18.56 8.02
N PHE A 77 9.45 18.10 6.76
CA PHE A 77 8.47 17.14 6.24
C PHE A 77 8.88 15.68 6.41
N ILE A 78 10.13 15.41 6.80
CA ILE A 78 10.63 14.09 7.23
C ILE A 78 11.08 14.17 8.70
N HIS A 79 10.76 13.14 9.48
CA HIS A 79 11.18 13.00 10.87
C HIS A 79 11.61 11.56 11.17
N ASP A 80 12.74 11.36 11.83
CA ASP A 80 13.21 10.03 12.26
C ASP A 80 13.16 9.92 13.80
N PRO A 81 12.29 9.06 14.37
CA PRO A 81 12.23 8.80 15.81
C PRO A 81 13.32 7.82 16.29
N GLY A 82 14.23 7.35 15.43
CA GLY A 82 15.30 6.39 15.75
C GLY A 82 15.08 4.98 15.18
N ASN A 83 13.88 4.69 14.66
CA ASN A 83 13.53 3.43 14.00
C ASN A 83 13.12 3.65 12.53
N GLY A 84 13.68 4.66 11.88
CA GLY A 84 13.55 4.93 10.45
C GLY A 84 12.77 6.21 10.13
N HIS A 85 13.05 6.79 8.98
CA HIS A 85 12.44 8.05 8.54
C HIS A 85 10.93 7.94 8.33
N ARG A 86 10.18 8.93 8.80
CA ARG A 86 8.72 9.09 8.63
C ARG A 86 8.39 10.32 7.83
N VAL A 87 7.49 10.19 6.86
CA VAL A 87 6.98 11.31 6.05
C VAL A 87 5.80 11.95 6.78
N ARG A 88 5.90 13.23 7.16
CA ARG A 88 4.85 13.98 7.86
C ARG A 88 3.99 14.84 6.95
N ASP A 89 4.53 15.23 5.81
CA ASP A 89 3.86 16.07 4.82
C ASP A 89 4.11 15.45 3.45
N MET A 90 3.10 14.74 2.96
CA MET A 90 3.17 14.01 1.71
C MET A 90 3.37 14.93 0.49
N PRO A 91 2.61 16.04 0.31
CA PRO A 91 2.87 16.99 -0.77
C PRO A 91 4.29 17.56 -0.77
N ALA A 92 4.80 17.98 0.39
CA ALA A 92 6.17 18.50 0.49
C ALA A 92 7.22 17.41 0.20
N PHE A 93 6.98 16.18 0.63
CA PHE A 93 7.85 15.05 0.32
C PHE A 93 7.88 14.74 -1.18
N LEU A 94 6.73 14.66 -1.85
CA LEU A 94 6.62 14.32 -3.26
C LEU A 94 7.27 15.35 -4.20
N SER A 95 7.29 16.62 -3.77
CA SER A 95 7.99 17.70 -4.49
C SER A 95 9.49 17.79 -4.16
N SER A 96 9.95 17.06 -3.15
CA SER A 96 11.35 17.07 -2.71
C SER A 96 12.22 16.09 -3.50
N PHE A 97 13.54 16.27 -3.38
CA PHE A 97 14.53 15.35 -3.95
C PHE A 97 14.56 13.96 -3.27
N PHE A 98 13.92 13.80 -2.11
CA PHE A 98 13.87 12.52 -1.40
C PHE A 98 12.87 11.55 -2.06
N ALA A 99 11.88 12.07 -2.78
CA ALA A 99 10.93 11.24 -3.50
C ALA A 99 11.59 10.67 -4.77
N GLN A 100 11.74 9.35 -4.81
CA GLN A 100 12.14 8.67 -6.04
C GLN A 100 11.13 8.91 -7.18
N SER A 101 11.65 9.10 -8.39
CA SER A 101 10.85 9.21 -9.60
C SER A 101 10.06 7.92 -9.89
N PRO A 102 8.89 8.01 -10.55
CA PRO A 102 8.17 6.83 -11.01
C PRO A 102 9.04 5.93 -11.88
N SER A 103 8.79 4.62 -11.81
CA SER A 103 9.47 3.63 -12.65
C SER A 103 8.71 3.50 -13.97
N LEU A 104 9.38 3.79 -15.09
CA LEU A 104 8.79 3.68 -16.43
C LEU A 104 9.09 2.32 -17.11
N ASP A 105 10.02 1.54 -16.55
CA ASP A 105 10.41 0.23 -17.08
C ASP A 105 9.38 -0.86 -16.76
N ASP A 106 8.55 -0.64 -15.74
CA ASP A 106 7.45 -1.52 -15.34
C ASP A 106 6.14 -0.93 -15.86
N PRO A 107 5.40 -1.62 -16.76
CA PRO A 107 4.14 -1.14 -17.30
C PRO A 107 3.11 -0.75 -16.22
N LEU A 108 3.04 -1.50 -15.13
CA LEU A 108 2.10 -1.23 -14.04
C LEU A 108 2.50 0.07 -13.31
N CYS A 109 3.80 0.22 -13.00
CA CYS A 109 4.29 1.44 -12.38
C CYS A 109 4.05 2.68 -13.25
N ALA A 110 4.24 2.54 -14.57
CA ALA A 110 4.02 3.62 -15.53
C ALA A 110 2.55 4.03 -15.59
N GLU A 111 1.62 3.07 -15.59
CA GLU A 111 0.18 3.35 -15.54
C GLU A 111 -0.21 4.07 -14.24
N PHE A 112 0.25 3.57 -13.09
CA PHE A 112 0.00 4.21 -11.80
C PHE A 112 0.66 5.57 -11.65
N SER A 113 1.62 5.95 -12.51
CA SER A 113 2.28 7.27 -12.44
C SER A 113 1.45 8.42 -12.98
N GLN A 114 0.32 8.11 -13.64
CA GLN A 114 -0.59 9.10 -14.21
C GLN A 114 -1.32 9.90 -13.12
N ASN A 115 -1.57 11.19 -13.38
CA ASN A 115 -2.27 12.06 -12.42
C ASN A 115 -3.76 11.72 -12.33
N GLU A 116 -4.32 11.19 -13.41
CA GLU A 116 -5.70 10.73 -13.52
C GLU A 116 -5.95 9.58 -12.53
N VAL A 117 -4.99 8.65 -12.40
CA VAL A 117 -5.06 7.57 -11.40
C VAL A 117 -5.05 8.15 -9.98
N LEU A 118 -4.21 9.15 -9.70
CA LEU A 118 -4.23 9.82 -8.40
C LEU A 118 -5.58 10.50 -8.12
N GLN A 119 -6.14 11.20 -9.10
CA GLN A 119 -7.47 11.83 -8.98
C GLN A 119 -8.55 10.80 -8.68
N MET A 120 -8.54 9.65 -9.38
CA MET A 120 -9.47 8.54 -9.11
C MET A 120 -9.30 8.01 -7.68
N LEU A 121 -8.07 7.78 -7.23
CA LEU A 121 -7.79 7.32 -5.87
C LEU A 121 -8.31 8.31 -4.82
N CYS A 122 -8.18 9.61 -5.05
CA CYS A 122 -8.71 10.65 -4.15
C CYS A 122 -10.25 10.69 -4.09
N THR A 123 -10.98 10.05 -5.01
CA THR A 123 -12.44 9.96 -4.92
C THR A 123 -12.91 8.90 -3.92
N VAL A 124 -12.06 7.91 -3.64
CA VAL A 124 -12.39 6.77 -2.77
C VAL A 124 -11.58 6.74 -1.48
N LEU A 125 -10.35 7.23 -1.47
CA LEU A 125 -9.48 7.24 -0.29
C LEU A 125 -9.29 8.65 0.25
N PRO A 126 -9.03 8.79 1.56
CA PRO A 126 -8.51 10.04 2.11
C PRO A 126 -7.24 10.48 1.36
N GLU A 127 -7.10 11.78 1.12
CA GLU A 127 -6.05 12.38 0.28
C GLU A 127 -4.65 11.85 0.62
N GLU A 128 -4.27 11.84 1.90
CA GLU A 128 -2.96 11.36 2.34
C GLU A 128 -2.74 9.88 2.01
N THR A 129 -3.78 9.04 2.19
CA THR A 129 -3.71 7.61 1.88
C THR A 129 -3.63 7.37 0.37
N ALA A 130 -4.37 8.16 -0.42
CA ALA A 130 -4.32 8.14 -1.88
C ALA A 130 -2.91 8.50 -2.40
N LEU A 131 -2.30 9.57 -1.88
CA LEU A 131 -0.94 9.98 -2.25
C LEU A 131 0.11 8.91 -1.91
N ILE A 132 0.00 8.26 -0.74
CA ILE A 132 0.89 7.17 -0.34
C ILE A 132 0.72 5.96 -1.27
N LEU A 133 -0.53 5.56 -1.55
CA LEU A 133 -0.80 4.43 -2.43
C LEU A 133 -0.32 4.68 -3.86
N TRP A 134 -0.60 5.87 -4.39
CA TRP A 134 -0.12 6.33 -5.69
C TRP A 134 1.41 6.31 -5.76
N TYR A 135 2.10 6.85 -4.75
CA TYR A 135 3.55 6.77 -4.65
C TYR A 135 4.05 5.32 -4.64
N ASN A 136 3.47 4.46 -3.80
CA ASN A 136 3.90 3.08 -3.67
C ASN A 136 3.73 2.27 -4.96
N LYS A 137 2.64 2.47 -5.70
CA LYS A 137 2.33 1.69 -6.91
C LYS A 137 3.07 2.16 -8.16
N SER A 138 3.47 3.42 -8.21
CA SER A 138 4.19 3.98 -9.37
C SER A 138 5.71 3.86 -9.27
N ARG A 139 6.25 3.30 -8.18
CA ARG A 139 7.70 3.10 -7.99
C ARG A 139 8.00 1.61 -7.83
N SER A 140 9.15 1.17 -8.35
CA SER A 140 9.55 -0.23 -8.29
C SER A 140 9.92 -0.69 -6.88
N THR A 141 10.68 0.11 -6.12
CA THR A 141 11.26 -0.33 -4.84
C THR A 141 10.99 0.58 -3.64
N SER A 142 10.81 1.88 -3.84
CA SER A 142 10.58 2.84 -2.74
C SER A 142 9.15 2.74 -2.21
N ARG A 143 8.98 2.69 -0.89
CA ARG A 143 7.68 2.57 -0.25
C ARG A 143 7.55 3.50 0.95
N ILE A 144 6.33 3.97 1.17
CA ILE A 144 5.89 4.64 2.40
C ILE A 144 4.80 3.78 3.03
N CYS A 145 4.98 3.36 4.27
CA CYS A 145 3.98 2.58 4.97
C CYS A 145 2.73 3.44 5.24
N PRO A 146 1.53 3.09 4.76
CA PRO A 146 0.34 3.92 4.97
C PRO A 146 -0.07 4.01 6.45
N ALA A 147 0.23 2.99 7.26
CA ALA A 147 -0.13 2.98 8.68
C ALA A 147 0.76 3.85 9.58
N CYS A 148 2.09 3.87 9.35
CA CYS A 148 3.05 4.54 10.24
C CYS A 148 3.94 5.56 9.52
N GLN A 149 3.69 5.79 8.23
CA GLN A 149 4.38 6.73 7.34
C GLN A 149 5.88 6.49 7.19
N ARG A 150 6.36 5.28 7.51
CA ARG A 150 7.77 4.90 7.42
C ARG A 150 8.21 4.80 5.96
N LEU A 151 9.29 5.47 5.60
CA LEU A 151 9.97 5.34 4.32
C LEU A 151 10.91 4.13 4.37
N TYR A 152 10.82 3.24 3.40
CA TYR A 152 11.64 2.03 3.30
C TYR A 152 11.73 1.52 1.85
N ARG A 153 12.55 0.50 1.61
CA ARG A 153 12.62 -0.21 0.33
C ARG A 153 12.01 -1.61 0.45
N LEU A 154 11.40 -2.09 -0.63
CA LEU A 154 10.92 -3.47 -0.70
C LEU A 154 12.03 -4.46 -0.31
N GLY A 155 11.70 -5.40 0.57
CA GLY A 155 12.63 -6.40 1.11
C GLY A 155 13.40 -5.94 2.36
N ASP A 156 13.26 -4.67 2.78
CA ASP A 156 13.88 -4.21 4.02
C ASP A 156 13.25 -4.91 5.25
N VAL A 157 14.11 -5.43 6.13
CA VAL A 157 13.73 -5.83 7.50
C VAL A 157 13.88 -4.61 8.38
N LEU A 158 12.75 -4.02 8.77
CA LEU A 158 12.75 -2.80 9.57
C LEU A 158 12.68 -3.14 11.06
N PRO A 159 13.34 -2.36 11.93
CA PRO A 159 13.18 -2.50 13.37
C PRO A 159 11.70 -2.39 13.76
N ASP A 160 11.28 -3.28 14.64
CA ASP A 160 9.90 -3.28 15.13
C ASP A 160 9.59 -1.97 15.89
N HIS A 161 8.32 -1.67 16.07
CA HIS A 161 7.90 -0.48 16.80
C HIS A 161 8.02 -0.64 18.32
N THR A 162 8.13 -1.88 18.80
CA THR A 162 8.41 -2.22 20.19
C THR A 162 9.89 -2.57 20.31
N ASP A 163 10.66 -1.66 20.91
CA ASP A 163 12.07 -1.92 21.24
C ASP A 163 12.17 -3.10 22.24
N GLU A 164 13.35 -3.73 22.26
CA GLU A 164 13.84 -4.75 23.20
C GLU A 164 13.79 -6.20 22.63
N ASP A 165 14.93 -6.66 22.11
CA ASP A 165 15.29 -8.09 21.95
C ASP A 165 14.61 -8.93 20.87
N SER A 166 14.17 -8.34 19.75
CA SER A 166 13.76 -9.09 18.56
C SER A 166 14.93 -9.84 17.92
N SER A 167 15.18 -11.05 18.42
CA SER A 167 16.00 -12.08 17.79
C SER A 167 15.63 -12.17 16.32
N ARG A 168 16.61 -11.90 15.44
CA ARG A 168 16.55 -11.94 13.96
C ARG A 168 15.35 -12.74 13.45
N PHE A 169 14.22 -12.07 13.25
CA PHE A 169 13.13 -12.68 12.52
C PHE A 169 13.63 -12.80 11.09
N ASP A 170 13.90 -14.04 10.65
CA ASP A 170 14.12 -14.31 9.24
C ASP A 170 12.99 -13.66 8.46
N LEU A 171 13.33 -13.01 7.33
CA LEU A 171 12.37 -12.44 6.39
C LEU A 171 11.30 -13.48 6.11
N SER A 172 10.13 -13.34 6.76
CA SER A 172 9.00 -14.18 6.41
C SER A 172 8.66 -13.83 4.96
N PRO A 173 8.58 -14.81 4.04
CA PRO A 173 8.17 -14.53 2.66
C PRO A 173 6.84 -13.76 2.58
N GLN A 174 6.01 -13.87 3.61
CA GLN A 174 4.76 -13.14 3.76
C GLN A 174 4.96 -11.64 3.98
N LEU A 175 6.01 -11.20 4.68
CA LEU A 175 6.29 -9.78 4.87
C LEU A 175 6.67 -9.11 3.54
N GLU A 176 7.57 -9.73 2.78
CA GLU A 176 7.96 -9.20 1.47
C GLU A 176 6.76 -9.12 0.52
N ARG A 177 5.93 -10.18 0.50
CA ARG A 177 4.66 -10.15 -0.23
C ARG A 177 3.77 -9.00 0.24
N GLU A 178 3.55 -8.85 1.53
CA GLU A 178 2.70 -7.75 2.02
C GLU A 178 3.25 -6.37 1.63
N GLN A 179 4.55 -6.15 1.78
CA GLN A 179 5.20 -4.91 1.35
C GLN A 179 4.96 -4.63 -0.14
N SER A 180 4.97 -5.67 -0.99
CA SER A 180 4.67 -5.54 -2.42
C SER A 180 3.19 -5.26 -2.70
N ILE A 181 2.29 -5.89 -1.95
CA ILE A 181 0.83 -5.82 -2.13
C ILE A 181 0.32 -4.45 -1.66
N SER A 182 0.46 -4.15 -0.37
CA SER A 182 -0.15 -2.98 0.28
C SER A 182 0.82 -1.85 0.58
N GLY A 183 2.14 -2.13 0.57
CA GLY A 183 3.14 -1.19 1.05
C GLY A 183 3.21 -1.09 2.57
N LEU A 184 2.58 -2.00 3.33
CA LEU A 184 2.70 -2.04 4.79
C LEU A 184 4.04 -2.66 5.22
N CYS A 185 4.72 -2.01 6.16
CA CYS A 185 6.11 -2.34 6.46
C CYS A 185 6.33 -3.42 7.54
N SER A 186 5.27 -3.83 8.25
CA SER A 186 5.35 -4.84 9.31
C SER A 186 3.99 -5.48 9.56
N ALA A 187 3.99 -6.64 10.23
CA ALA A 187 2.77 -7.32 10.66
C ALA A 187 1.92 -6.43 11.58
N LEU A 188 2.56 -5.65 12.46
CA LEU A 188 1.85 -4.71 13.34
C LEU A 188 1.14 -3.61 12.55
N CYS A 189 1.79 -3.02 11.53
CA CYS A 189 1.17 -2.02 10.68
C CYS A 189 -0.04 -2.57 9.92
N PHE A 190 -0.01 -3.85 9.52
CA PHE A 190 -1.16 -4.48 8.92
C PHE A 190 -2.27 -4.82 9.89
N ILE A 191 -1.95 -5.31 11.09
CA ILE A 191 -2.95 -5.49 12.14
C ILE A 191 -3.67 -4.17 12.42
N LEU A 192 -2.94 -3.05 12.46
CA LEU A 192 -3.52 -1.72 12.61
C LEU A 192 -4.39 -1.32 11.42
N ALA A 193 -3.93 -1.56 10.19
CA ALA A 193 -4.68 -1.23 8.98
C ALA A 193 -5.95 -2.09 8.81
N SER A 194 -5.92 -3.32 9.30
CA SER A 194 -7.01 -4.30 9.21
C SER A 194 -7.78 -4.46 10.53
N TYR A 195 -7.59 -3.55 11.49
CA TYR A 195 -8.19 -3.67 12.83
C TYR A 195 -9.73 -3.75 12.79
N ASN A 196 -10.35 -3.16 11.77
CA ASN A 196 -11.81 -3.20 11.56
C ASN A 196 -12.31 -4.56 11.06
N TYR A 197 -11.40 -5.48 10.71
CA TYR A 197 -11.67 -6.79 10.13
C TYR A 197 -10.84 -7.87 10.84
N PRO A 198 -10.92 -8.00 12.17
CA PRO A 198 -10.03 -8.85 12.96
C PRO A 198 -10.11 -10.32 12.53
N ALA A 199 -11.29 -10.76 12.07
CA ALA A 199 -11.54 -12.10 11.60
C ALA A 199 -10.90 -12.46 10.24
N ALA A 200 -10.42 -11.46 9.48
CA ALA A 200 -9.76 -11.62 8.18
C ALA A 200 -8.23 -11.40 8.23
N ILE A 201 -7.69 -10.85 9.33
CA ILE A 201 -6.26 -10.49 9.43
C ILE A 201 -5.34 -11.66 9.07
N LYS A 202 -5.57 -12.84 9.67
CA LYS A 202 -4.66 -13.98 9.48
C LYS A 202 -4.68 -14.53 8.06
N SER A 203 -5.83 -14.55 7.41
CA SER A 203 -6.02 -15.09 6.06
C SER A 203 -5.65 -14.08 4.98
N ALA A 204 -5.74 -12.78 5.25
CA ALA A 204 -5.41 -11.74 4.28
C ALA A 204 -3.91 -11.36 4.26
N TRP A 205 -3.15 -11.62 5.33
CA TRP A 205 -1.73 -11.23 5.41
C TRP A 205 -0.87 -11.90 4.33
N GLY A 206 -0.27 -11.09 3.45
CA GLY A 206 0.57 -11.55 2.35
C GLY A 206 -0.17 -12.27 1.22
N HIS A 207 -1.50 -12.18 1.18
CA HIS A 207 -2.36 -12.85 0.21
C HIS A 207 -3.16 -11.87 -0.64
N MET A 208 -3.21 -12.13 -1.94
CA MET A 208 -4.12 -11.47 -2.89
C MET A 208 -5.53 -12.07 -2.79
N ALA A 209 -6.54 -11.41 -3.38
CA ALA A 209 -7.94 -11.83 -3.27
C ALA A 209 -8.16 -13.27 -3.78
N GLU A 210 -7.51 -13.66 -4.87
CA GLU A 210 -7.58 -15.00 -5.47
C GLU A 210 -6.91 -16.10 -4.63
N GLU A 211 -6.05 -15.73 -3.68
CA GLU A 211 -5.38 -16.66 -2.77
C GLU A 211 -6.14 -16.84 -1.45
N MET A 212 -7.09 -15.95 -1.16
CA MET A 212 -7.89 -15.97 0.05
C MET A 212 -9.07 -16.94 -0.07
N ASP A 213 -9.49 -17.52 1.05
CA ASP A 213 -10.76 -18.23 1.10
C ASP A 213 -11.94 -17.26 1.04
N GLU A 214 -13.05 -17.70 0.42
CA GLU A 214 -14.27 -16.90 0.23
C GLU A 214 -14.79 -16.31 1.56
N ASP A 215 -14.69 -17.07 2.65
CA ASP A 215 -15.08 -16.63 3.99
C ASP A 215 -14.23 -15.45 4.46
N ALA A 216 -12.92 -15.48 4.23
CA ALA A 216 -12.02 -14.38 4.58
C ALA A 216 -12.23 -13.16 3.71
N TRP A 217 -12.42 -13.37 2.39
CA TRP A 217 -12.72 -12.29 1.46
C TRP A 217 -14.03 -11.59 1.82
N THR A 218 -15.06 -12.36 2.16
CA THR A 218 -16.36 -11.85 2.63
C THR A 218 -16.20 -11.04 3.92
N ARG A 219 -15.41 -11.52 4.88
CA ARG A 219 -15.13 -10.80 6.14
C ARG A 219 -14.33 -9.52 5.94
N LEU A 220 -13.41 -9.50 4.98
CA LEU A 220 -12.64 -8.30 4.66
C LEU A 220 -13.54 -7.24 4.01
N ASN A 221 -14.56 -7.66 3.27
CA ASN A 221 -15.52 -6.79 2.59
C ASN A 221 -16.78 -6.46 3.39
N SER A 222 -16.97 -7.03 4.58
CA SER A 222 -18.13 -6.71 5.41
C SER A 222 -18.10 -5.25 5.84
N SER A 223 -19.25 -4.70 6.23
CA SER A 223 -19.25 -3.49 7.06
C SER A 223 -18.51 -3.86 8.34
N GLY A 224 -17.37 -3.23 8.62
CA GLY A 224 -16.53 -3.57 9.79
C GLY A 224 -17.31 -3.47 11.10
N ASP A 225 -16.68 -3.82 12.23
CA ASP A 225 -17.34 -3.96 13.55
C ASP A 225 -17.88 -2.65 14.19
N GLY A 226 -18.21 -1.62 13.40
CA GLY A 226 -18.93 -0.42 13.83
C GLY A 226 -18.16 0.53 14.75
N ASN A 227 -16.97 0.16 15.20
CA ASN A 227 -16.12 0.96 16.10
C ASN A 227 -15.10 1.85 15.37
N ALA A 228 -15.15 1.87 14.03
CA ALA A 228 -14.17 2.53 13.18
C ALA A 228 -14.56 3.99 12.89
N ASP A 229 -14.65 4.83 13.92
CA ASP A 229 -15.12 6.22 13.72
C ASP A 229 -14.05 7.13 13.09
N SER A 230 -12.77 6.70 13.09
CA SER A 230 -11.69 7.52 12.55
C SER A 230 -11.58 7.39 11.03
N PRO A 231 -11.58 8.50 10.27
CA PRO A 231 -11.42 8.48 8.81
C PRO A 231 -10.11 7.80 8.37
N VAL A 232 -9.07 7.87 9.21
CA VAL A 232 -7.80 7.18 8.98
C VAL A 232 -7.97 5.67 9.01
N SER A 233 -8.71 5.15 9.99
CA SER A 233 -8.94 3.70 10.11
C SER A 233 -9.78 3.15 8.96
N ILE A 234 -10.77 3.94 8.50
CA ILE A 234 -11.60 3.60 7.33
C ILE A 234 -10.73 3.59 6.07
N GLY A 235 -9.90 4.62 5.88
CA GLY A 235 -8.98 4.73 4.74
C GLY A 235 -7.98 3.58 4.68
N LEU A 236 -7.40 3.19 5.82
CA LEU A 236 -6.48 2.04 5.89
C LEU A 236 -7.19 0.72 5.58
N GLY A 237 -8.39 0.49 6.12
CA GLY A 237 -9.17 -0.71 5.81
C GLY A 237 -9.55 -0.79 4.32
N MET A 238 -9.89 0.35 3.72
CA MET A 238 -10.15 0.44 2.29
C MET A 238 -8.90 0.20 1.45
N LEU A 239 -7.74 0.76 1.85
CA LEU A 239 -6.46 0.49 1.19
C LEU A 239 -6.13 -1.00 1.20
N VAL A 240 -6.34 -1.70 2.33
CA VAL A 240 -6.08 -3.15 2.40
C VAL A 240 -6.96 -3.90 1.39
N ARG A 241 -8.27 -3.60 1.34
CA ARG A 241 -9.20 -4.22 0.37
C ARG A 241 -8.77 -3.97 -1.08
N MET A 242 -8.56 -2.70 -1.43
CA MET A 242 -8.18 -2.30 -2.78
C MET A 242 -6.89 -3.00 -3.20
N THR A 243 -5.87 -3.01 -2.35
CA THR A 243 -4.57 -3.60 -2.68
C THR A 243 -4.58 -5.11 -2.88
N ARG A 244 -5.65 -5.82 -2.51
CA ARG A 244 -5.82 -7.25 -2.82
C ARG A 244 -6.28 -7.54 -4.23
N LEU A 245 -6.66 -6.51 -4.98
CA LEU A 245 -7.07 -6.59 -6.37
C LEU A 245 -5.92 -6.10 -7.26
N HIS A 246 -5.69 -6.75 -8.40
CA HIS A 246 -4.57 -6.42 -9.30
C HIS A 246 -4.61 -4.97 -9.81
N ASP A 247 -5.81 -4.46 -10.08
CA ASP A 247 -6.10 -3.10 -10.58
C ASP A 247 -6.60 -2.16 -9.48
N LEU A 248 -6.40 -2.54 -8.21
CA LEU A 248 -6.99 -1.89 -7.04
C LEU A 248 -8.53 -1.89 -6.98
N GLY A 249 -9.20 -2.65 -7.87
CA GLY A 249 -10.65 -2.57 -8.06
C GLY A 249 -11.10 -1.29 -8.75
N LEU A 250 -10.18 -0.52 -9.36
CA LEU A 250 -10.52 0.72 -10.04
C LEU A 250 -11.41 0.47 -11.27
N ALA A 251 -11.28 -0.66 -11.96
CA ALA A 251 -12.16 -0.99 -13.08
C ALA A 251 -13.64 -1.06 -12.66
N GLN A 252 -13.91 -1.56 -11.44
CA GLN A 252 -15.27 -1.65 -10.90
C GLN A 252 -15.84 -0.27 -10.54
N LEU A 253 -14.99 0.66 -10.10
CA LEU A 253 -15.40 2.02 -9.74
C LEU A 253 -15.68 2.89 -10.97
N CYS A 254 -14.97 2.66 -12.07
CA CYS A 254 -15.13 3.42 -13.31
C CYS A 254 -16.31 2.95 -14.17
N LEU A 255 -16.80 1.73 -13.96
CA LEU A 255 -17.84 1.10 -14.80
C LEU A 255 -18.96 0.47 -13.94
N PRO A 256 -19.62 1.23 -13.04
CA PRO A 256 -20.64 0.68 -12.14
C PRO A 256 -21.87 0.13 -12.88
N ASP A 257 -22.12 0.60 -14.12
CA ASP A 257 -23.30 0.23 -14.91
C ASP A 257 -23.06 -0.92 -15.89
N LEU A 258 -21.82 -1.41 -15.99
CA LEU A 258 -21.56 -2.67 -16.69
C LEU A 258 -21.74 -3.80 -15.68
N GLU A 259 -23.01 -4.12 -15.37
CA GLU A 259 -23.32 -5.46 -14.89
C GLU A 259 -22.68 -6.42 -15.88
N PHE A 260 -21.66 -7.17 -15.45
CA PHE A 260 -21.08 -8.26 -16.22
C PHE A 260 -22.18 -9.31 -16.37
N GLU A 261 -23.10 -9.07 -17.30
CA GLU A 261 -24.13 -10.00 -17.70
C GLU A 261 -23.41 -11.32 -17.98
N GLU A 262 -23.81 -12.33 -17.22
CA GLU A 262 -23.42 -13.73 -17.29
C GLU A 262 -23.87 -14.37 -18.64
N ALA A 263 -23.82 -13.61 -19.73
CA ALA A 263 -24.46 -13.83 -21.02
C ALA A 263 -23.55 -14.49 -22.06
N ILE A 264 -22.47 -15.16 -21.66
CA ILE A 264 -21.65 -15.95 -22.61
C ILE A 264 -21.84 -17.47 -22.42
N TYR A 265 -22.49 -17.93 -21.35
CA TYR A 265 -22.72 -19.37 -21.15
C TYR A 265 -24.10 -19.90 -21.54
N SER A 266 -25.05 -19.07 -21.95
CA SER A 266 -26.40 -19.56 -22.30
C SER A 266 -26.65 -19.84 -23.79
N ASP A 267 -25.74 -19.47 -24.71
CA ASP A 267 -26.00 -19.52 -26.17
C ASP A 267 -25.25 -20.61 -26.95
N CYS A 268 -24.62 -21.59 -26.27
CA CYS A 268 -23.94 -22.71 -26.95
C CYS A 268 -24.61 -24.09 -26.81
N GLU A 269 -25.69 -24.25 -26.02
CA GLU A 269 -26.31 -25.59 -25.85
C GLU A 269 -27.39 -25.95 -26.91
N ASP A 270 -27.93 -24.99 -27.66
CA ASP A 270 -29.02 -25.29 -28.61
C ASP A 270 -28.58 -25.63 -30.05
N ALA A 271 -27.28 -25.59 -30.36
CA ALA A 271 -26.78 -25.90 -31.70
C ALA A 271 -26.45 -27.39 -31.95
N PHE A 272 -26.58 -28.28 -30.96
CA PHE A 272 -26.11 -29.67 -31.06
C PHE A 272 -27.19 -30.76 -31.22
N PHE A 273 -28.48 -30.41 -31.39
CA PHE A 273 -29.58 -31.39 -31.45
C PHE A 273 -30.46 -31.38 -32.72
N GLN A 274 -29.93 -30.95 -33.88
CA GLN A 274 -30.65 -31.09 -35.17
C GLN A 274 -29.82 -31.73 -36.29
N ILE A 275 -29.25 -32.92 -36.05
CA ILE A 275 -28.83 -33.84 -37.13
C ILE A 275 -29.41 -35.22 -36.88
#